data_AF-E7RJZ4-F1
#
_entry.id   AF-E7RJZ4-F1
#
_cell.length_a   1.000
_cell.length_b   1.000
_cell.length_c   1.000
_cell.angle_alpha   90.00
_cell.angle_beta   90.00
_cell.angle_gamma   90.00
#
_symmetry.space_group_name_H-M   'P 1'
#
loop_
_entity.id
_entity.type
_entity.pdbx_description
1 polymer ?
#
loop_
_entity_poly.entity_id
_entity_poly.type
_entity_poly.pdbx_seq_one_letter_code
_entity_poly.pdbx_strand_id
1 'polypeptide(L)'
;MDSKRIEQTFSEVSKTTGWAVDKRISLAVTNIYLGRGQKFDAGLHEGAVNIIKKNEGWTSPLRSHLLHVAAAFIVLKEESIESSLKLVNQNQQALNDAGFWKTSYTYLAALMMKNPEEATRARALYEEMKKHHKFLTSNEDIPYAALLGSREGTVEERAATMNMYYKDLREQGFSMGNDLQWLSQIMTFESPAYNPEMVGKVLAIQQFFKDEKIKIKYAQYPTLGFLAVTGVGGNALNEIVSNTRELESNKIFRWYKDMAFSTAVQQTMADNIKGQDIVDMAFSTSLEALMQAQQAAMMVSINAAIISTTNNSST
;
A
#
# COMPACT_ATOMS: atom_id res chain seq x y z
N MET A 1 -0.93 -19.80 -0.36
CA MET A 1 -1.97 -19.84 0.71
C MET A 1 -3.36 -20.15 0.11
N ASP A 2 -4.18 -21.01 0.73
CA ASP A 2 -5.50 -21.48 0.20
C ASP A 2 -6.55 -20.35 0.08
N SER A 3 -7.25 -20.26 -1.06
CA SER A 3 -8.35 -19.31 -1.32
C SER A 3 -9.45 -19.37 -0.25
N LYS A 4 -9.71 -20.55 0.33
CA LYS A 4 -10.66 -20.74 1.43
C LYS A 4 -10.28 -19.94 2.67
N ARG A 5 -8.99 -19.79 2.96
CA ARG A 5 -8.52 -18.99 4.09
C ARG A 5 -8.87 -17.52 3.90
N ILE A 6 -8.76 -16.99 2.67
CA ILE A 6 -9.19 -15.62 2.37
C ILE A 6 -10.68 -15.47 2.58
N GLU A 7 -11.49 -16.40 2.07
CA GLU A 7 -12.95 -16.34 2.22
C GLU A 7 -13.38 -16.33 3.69
N GLN A 8 -12.77 -17.20 4.50
CA GLN A 8 -13.03 -17.29 5.93
C GLN A 8 -12.67 -15.99 6.63
N THR A 9 -11.43 -15.51 6.46
CA THR A 9 -10.98 -14.26 7.09
C THR A 9 -11.79 -13.06 6.59
N PHE A 10 -12.10 -12.98 5.30
CA PHE A 10 -12.95 -11.92 4.74
C PHE A 10 -14.36 -11.95 5.33
N SER A 11 -14.94 -13.14 5.52
CA SER A 11 -16.24 -13.27 6.14
C SER A 11 -16.23 -12.82 7.60
N GLU A 12 -15.19 -13.13 8.36
CA GLU A 12 -15.05 -12.68 9.75
C GLU A 12 -14.88 -11.16 9.81
N VAL A 13 -13.93 -10.61 9.02
CA VAL A 13 -13.69 -9.18 8.93
C VAL A 13 -14.95 -8.44 8.52
N SER A 14 -15.65 -8.87 7.47
CA SER A 14 -16.87 -8.20 6.99
C SER A 14 -17.99 -8.19 8.03
N LYS A 15 -18.09 -9.24 8.87
CA LYS A 15 -19.04 -9.28 9.99
C LYS A 15 -18.64 -8.27 11.07
N THR A 16 -17.37 -8.21 11.43
CA THR A 16 -16.83 -7.30 12.45
C THR A 16 -16.86 -5.84 12.03
N THR A 17 -16.53 -5.52 10.77
CA THR A 17 -16.58 -4.14 10.26
C THR A 17 -18.02 -3.64 10.09
N GLY A 18 -18.96 -4.56 9.89
CA GLY A 18 -20.38 -4.24 9.72
C GLY A 18 -20.76 -3.92 8.27
N TRP A 19 -22.06 -3.99 7.99
CA TRP A 19 -22.62 -3.94 6.63
C TRP A 19 -22.48 -2.59 5.92
N ALA A 20 -22.30 -1.50 6.68
CA ALA A 20 -22.16 -0.14 6.15
C ALA A 20 -20.75 0.14 5.62
N VAL A 21 -19.77 -0.70 5.96
CA VAL A 21 -18.38 -0.57 5.48
C VAL A 21 -18.28 -1.12 4.07
N ASP A 22 -17.61 -0.37 3.19
CA ASP A 22 -17.34 -0.82 1.83
C ASP A 22 -16.55 -2.13 1.85
N LYS A 23 -16.99 -3.13 1.08
CA LYS A 23 -16.36 -4.46 1.01
C LYS A 23 -14.89 -4.41 0.62
N ARG A 24 -14.46 -3.37 -0.10
CA ARG A 24 -13.05 -3.15 -0.44
C ARG A 24 -12.23 -2.87 0.82
N ILE A 25 -12.76 -2.09 1.77
CA ILE A 25 -12.11 -1.84 3.06
C ILE A 25 -11.99 -3.16 3.84
N SER A 26 -13.06 -3.97 3.89
CA SER A 26 -13.01 -5.30 4.52
C SER A 26 -11.97 -6.21 3.85
N LEU A 27 -11.82 -6.14 2.52
CA LEU A 27 -10.79 -6.88 1.80
C LEU A 27 -9.37 -6.36 2.11
N ALA A 28 -9.16 -5.04 2.19
CA ALA A 28 -7.88 -4.48 2.60
C ALA A 28 -7.49 -4.93 4.00
N VAL A 29 -8.42 -4.90 4.96
CA VAL A 29 -8.19 -5.38 6.33
C VAL A 29 -7.85 -6.88 6.31
N THR A 30 -8.60 -7.68 5.55
CA THR A 30 -8.32 -9.12 5.35
C THR A 30 -6.88 -9.34 4.87
N ASN A 31 -6.50 -8.62 3.81
CA ASN A 31 -5.17 -8.65 3.22
C ASN A 31 -4.07 -8.18 4.19
N ILE A 32 -4.36 -7.23 5.08
CA ILE A 32 -3.43 -6.75 6.11
C ILE A 32 -3.07 -7.87 7.11
N TYR A 33 -4.09 -8.54 7.68
CA TYR A 33 -3.85 -9.65 8.61
C TYR A 33 -3.17 -10.85 7.94
N LEU A 34 -3.67 -11.22 6.75
CA LEU A 34 -3.14 -12.37 6.01
C LEU A 34 -1.70 -12.15 5.54
N GLY A 35 -1.35 -10.94 5.10
CA GLY A 35 0.01 -10.59 4.67
C GLY A 35 1.01 -10.74 5.82
N ARG A 36 0.65 -10.30 7.04
CA ARG A 36 1.47 -10.49 8.24
C ARG A 36 1.47 -11.93 8.79
N GLY A 37 0.82 -12.87 8.09
CA GLY A 37 0.66 -14.25 8.53
C GLY A 37 -0.23 -14.43 9.77
N GLN A 38 -0.85 -13.36 10.26
CA GLN A 38 -1.65 -13.35 11.48
C GLN A 38 -3.10 -13.79 11.20
N LYS A 39 -3.73 -14.42 12.20
CA LYS A 39 -5.16 -14.68 12.16
C LYS A 39 -5.91 -13.41 12.56
N PHE A 40 -7.07 -13.20 11.97
CA PHE A 40 -7.94 -12.10 12.38
C PHE A 40 -8.50 -12.40 13.78
N ASP A 41 -8.36 -11.43 14.68
CA ASP A 41 -8.97 -11.46 16.01
C ASP A 41 -9.98 -10.31 16.09
N ALA A 42 -11.27 -10.66 16.08
CA ALA A 42 -12.36 -9.70 16.11
C ALA A 42 -12.34 -8.85 17.39
N GLY A 43 -12.02 -9.46 18.54
CA GLY A 43 -12.03 -8.78 19.83
C GLY A 43 -10.91 -7.73 19.92
N LEU A 44 -9.70 -8.09 19.48
CA LEU A 44 -8.59 -7.13 19.41
C LEU A 44 -8.88 -6.01 18.40
N HIS A 45 -9.45 -6.35 17.25
CA HIS A 45 -9.79 -5.36 16.22
C HIS A 45 -10.86 -4.36 16.72
N GLU A 46 -11.93 -4.85 17.34
CA GLU A 46 -12.97 -4.02 17.93
C GLU A 46 -12.45 -3.16 19.08
N GLY A 47 -11.56 -3.73 19.92
CA GLY A 47 -10.84 -2.99 20.95
C GLY A 47 -10.07 -1.80 20.38
N ALA A 48 -9.31 -2.03 19.31
CA ALA A 48 -8.58 -0.97 18.62
C ALA A 48 -9.51 0.09 18.02
N VAL A 49 -10.60 -0.33 17.36
CA VAL A 49 -11.63 0.59 16.83
C VAL A 49 -12.20 1.49 17.93
N ASN A 50 -12.50 0.93 19.11
CA ASN A 50 -13.06 1.68 20.22
C ASN A 50 -12.06 2.70 20.79
N ILE A 51 -10.80 2.29 20.95
CA ILE A 51 -9.72 3.17 21.41
C ILE A 51 -9.50 4.32 20.42
N ILE A 52 -9.46 4.04 19.12
CA ILE A 52 -9.33 5.06 18.08
C ILE A 52 -10.51 6.04 18.15
N LYS A 53 -11.75 5.55 18.16
CA LYS A 53 -12.95 6.42 18.21
C LYS A 53 -13.00 7.30 19.45
N LYS A 54 -12.50 6.82 20.59
CA LYS A 54 -12.48 7.55 21.87
C LYS A 54 -11.46 8.70 21.87
N ASN A 55 -10.32 8.51 21.21
CA ASN A 55 -9.22 9.48 21.24
C ASN A 55 -9.20 10.41 20.01
N GLU A 56 -9.78 9.98 18.89
CA GLU A 56 -9.79 10.76 17.65
C GLU A 56 -11.00 11.69 17.52
N GLY A 57 -10.76 12.89 16.99
CA GLY A 57 -11.81 13.83 16.62
C GLY A 57 -12.71 13.29 15.51
N TRP A 58 -13.97 13.74 15.47
CA TRP A 58 -14.97 13.24 14.52
C TRP A 58 -14.64 13.52 13.03
N THR A 59 -13.79 14.50 12.76
CA THR A 59 -13.27 14.82 11.41
C THR A 59 -11.99 14.05 11.06
N SER A 60 -11.42 13.29 12.00
CA SER A 60 -10.19 12.52 11.75
C SER A 60 -10.46 11.40 10.73
N PRO A 61 -9.63 11.25 9.68
CA PRO A 61 -9.64 10.07 8.81
C PRO A 61 -9.58 8.76 9.60
N LEU A 62 -8.82 8.72 10.71
CA LEU A 62 -8.72 7.55 11.58
C LEU A 62 -10.03 7.18 12.26
N ARG A 63 -10.97 8.12 12.43
CA ARG A 63 -12.30 7.87 12.99
C ARG A 63 -13.37 7.60 11.94
N SER A 64 -13.05 7.81 10.66
CA SER A 64 -13.97 7.72 9.52
C SER A 64 -13.51 6.63 8.54
N HIS A 65 -13.14 7.01 7.31
CA HIS A 65 -12.89 6.05 6.23
C HIS A 65 -11.59 5.26 6.35
N LEU A 66 -10.64 5.65 7.21
CA LEU A 66 -9.43 4.86 7.51
C LEU A 66 -9.55 3.99 8.76
N LEU A 67 -10.65 4.07 9.51
CA LEU A 67 -10.78 3.48 10.84
C LEU A 67 -10.36 2.01 10.91
N HIS A 68 -10.93 1.16 10.06
CA HIS A 68 -10.64 -0.27 10.12
C HIS A 68 -9.24 -0.62 9.58
N VAL A 69 -8.74 0.14 8.61
CA VAL A 69 -7.35 -0.01 8.14
C VAL A 69 -6.37 0.36 9.26
N ALA A 70 -6.59 1.50 9.91
CA ALA A 70 -5.78 1.96 11.03
C ALA A 70 -5.81 0.97 12.21
N ALA A 71 -6.99 0.45 12.55
CA ALA A 71 -7.13 -0.59 13.58
C ALA A 71 -6.33 -1.85 13.24
N ALA A 72 -6.37 -2.31 11.98
CA ALA A 72 -5.59 -3.46 11.54
C ALA A 72 -4.07 -3.22 11.65
N PHE A 73 -3.59 -2.06 11.19
CA PHE A 73 -2.18 -1.68 11.34
C PHE A 73 -1.75 -1.61 12.81
N ILE A 74 -2.58 -1.04 13.68
CA ILE A 74 -2.27 -0.86 15.11
C ILE A 74 -2.26 -2.21 15.85
N VAL A 75 -3.22 -3.11 15.58
CA VAL A 75 -3.27 -4.44 16.22
C VAL A 75 -2.07 -5.31 15.85
N LEU A 76 -1.49 -5.10 14.67
CA LEU A 76 -0.36 -5.88 14.16
C LEU A 76 1.01 -5.31 14.55
N LYS A 77 1.03 -4.24 15.37
CA LYS A 77 2.25 -3.75 16.03
C LYS A 77 2.50 -4.52 17.32
N GLU A 78 3.75 -4.56 17.77
CA GLU A 78 4.13 -5.23 19.02
C GLU A 78 3.69 -4.41 20.25
N GLU A 79 3.59 -3.10 20.10
CA GLU A 79 3.18 -2.19 21.16
C GLU A 79 1.67 -2.25 21.45
N SER A 80 1.27 -1.82 22.65
CA SER A 80 -0.15 -1.70 22.99
C SER A 80 -0.90 -0.78 22.02
N ILE A 81 -2.20 -0.99 21.87
CA ILE A 81 -3.05 -0.21 20.97
C ILE A 81 -2.97 1.30 21.32
N GLU A 82 -3.00 1.66 22.60
CA GLU A 82 -2.89 3.05 23.05
C GLU A 82 -1.53 3.67 22.72
N SER A 83 -0.44 2.91 22.90
CA SER A 83 0.91 3.37 22.61
C SER A 83 1.11 3.55 21.10
N SER A 84 0.61 2.59 20.32
CA SER A 84 0.60 2.64 18.87
C SER A 84 -0.21 3.84 18.34
N LEU A 85 -1.41 4.08 18.86
CA LEU A 85 -2.22 5.24 18.48
C LEU A 85 -1.53 6.57 18.85
N LYS A 86 -0.91 6.63 20.05
CA LYS A 86 -0.15 7.80 20.47
C LYS A 86 1.00 8.11 19.49
N LEU A 87 1.76 7.09 19.09
CA LEU A 87 2.84 7.24 18.10
C LEU A 87 2.30 7.70 16.75
N VAL A 88 1.20 7.13 16.26
CA VAL A 88 0.55 7.57 15.01
C VAL A 88 0.18 9.05 15.07
N ASN A 89 -0.36 9.52 16.20
CA ASN A 89 -0.72 10.92 16.37
C ASN A 89 0.50 11.84 16.45
N GLN A 90 1.59 11.39 17.09
CA GLN A 90 2.87 12.12 17.10
C GLN A 90 3.46 12.22 15.68
N ASN A 91 3.47 11.13 14.92
CA ASN A 91 3.93 11.09 13.54
C ASN A 91 3.08 12.00 12.63
N GLN A 92 1.75 11.95 12.78
CA GLN A 92 0.85 12.83 12.03
C GLN A 92 1.07 14.30 12.38
N GLN A 93 1.36 14.63 13.64
CA GLN A 93 1.67 15.99 14.04
C GLN A 93 2.99 16.44 13.39
N ALA A 94 4.03 15.62 13.45
CA ALA A 94 5.32 15.92 12.84
C ALA A 94 5.24 16.09 11.31
N LEU A 95 4.41 15.31 10.62
CA LEU A 95 4.14 15.52 9.20
C LEU A 95 3.51 16.90 8.93
N ASN A 96 2.60 17.36 9.80
CA ASN A 96 2.04 18.71 9.67
C ASN A 96 3.09 19.79 9.92
N ASP A 97 3.91 19.60 10.97
CA ASP A 97 4.96 20.55 11.34
C ASP A 97 6.05 20.65 10.25
N ALA A 98 6.29 19.55 9.53
CA ALA A 98 7.14 19.52 8.34
C ALA A 98 6.49 20.18 7.10
N GLY A 99 5.21 20.57 7.18
CA GLY A 99 4.50 21.33 6.14
C GLY A 99 3.59 20.51 5.23
N PHE A 100 3.25 19.26 5.60
CA PHE A 100 2.18 18.53 4.92
C PHE A 100 0.80 18.93 5.44
N TRP A 101 -0.19 18.95 4.56
CA TRP A 101 -1.59 19.16 4.95
C TRP A 101 -2.21 17.85 5.41
N LYS A 102 -3.05 17.91 6.45
CA LYS A 102 -3.79 16.73 6.94
C LYS A 102 -4.66 16.16 5.84
N THR A 103 -4.37 14.92 5.44
CA THR A 103 -5.14 14.14 4.47
C THR A 103 -5.12 12.67 4.87
N SER A 104 -5.97 11.84 4.25
CA SER A 104 -5.88 10.38 4.42
C SER A 104 -4.46 9.85 4.21
N TYR A 105 -3.71 10.44 3.28
CA TYR A 105 -2.37 10.01 2.94
C TYR A 105 -1.33 10.37 4.00
N THR A 106 -1.46 11.51 4.69
CA THR A 106 -0.57 11.80 5.84
C THR A 106 -0.83 10.84 7.00
N TYR A 107 -2.08 10.43 7.20
CA TYR A 107 -2.42 9.46 8.25
C TYR A 107 -1.90 8.05 7.90
N LEU A 108 -1.96 7.66 6.63
CA LEU A 108 -1.34 6.42 6.15
C LEU A 108 0.19 6.46 6.32
N ALA A 109 0.83 7.59 5.99
CA ALA A 109 2.25 7.78 6.24
C ALA A 109 2.57 7.68 7.74
N ALA A 110 1.78 8.32 8.60
CA ALA A 110 1.96 8.30 10.05
C ALA A 110 1.83 6.88 10.66
N LEU A 111 0.96 6.03 10.10
CA LEU A 111 0.83 4.62 10.49
C LEU A 111 2.11 3.81 10.22
N MET A 112 2.82 4.16 9.14
CA MET A 112 4.02 3.46 8.66
C MET A 112 5.33 3.99 9.23
N MET A 113 5.37 5.27 9.61
CA MET A 113 6.54 5.90 10.21
C MET A 113 6.90 5.25 11.55
N LYS A 114 8.21 5.11 11.80
CA LYS A 114 8.73 4.53 13.06
C LYS A 114 8.81 5.57 14.16
N ASN A 115 9.08 6.82 13.80
CA ASN A 115 9.20 7.93 14.74
C ASN A 115 8.92 9.29 14.05
N PRO A 116 8.66 10.35 14.83
CA PRO A 116 8.35 11.67 14.31
C PRO A 116 9.46 12.30 13.46
N GLU A 117 10.73 11.96 13.70
CA GLU A 117 11.90 12.54 13.03
C GLU A 117 11.93 12.22 11.53
N GLU A 118 11.32 11.11 11.11
CA GLU A 118 11.19 10.74 9.70
C GLU A 118 10.39 11.77 8.87
N ALA A 119 9.52 12.59 9.49
CA ALA A 119 8.67 13.57 8.80
C ALA A 119 9.48 14.60 7.99
N THR A 120 10.58 15.11 8.54
CA THR A 120 11.42 16.11 7.88
C THR A 120 12.04 15.53 6.61
N ARG A 121 12.49 14.28 6.68
CA ARG A 121 13.13 13.61 5.54
C ARG A 121 12.10 13.18 4.50
N ALA A 122 10.89 12.80 4.94
CA ALA A 122 9.74 12.60 4.07
C ALA A 122 9.41 13.87 3.26
N ARG A 123 9.40 15.03 3.93
CA ARG A 123 9.16 16.33 3.30
C ARG A 123 10.25 16.67 2.29
N ALA A 124 11.51 16.49 2.65
CA ALA A 124 12.63 16.75 1.77
C ALA A 124 12.54 15.91 0.48
N LEU A 125 12.32 14.60 0.61
CA LEU A 125 12.15 13.71 -0.55
C LEU A 125 10.95 14.11 -1.41
N TYR A 126 9.81 14.44 -0.80
CA TYR A 126 8.62 14.89 -1.53
C TYR A 126 8.88 16.16 -2.36
N GLU A 127 9.61 17.13 -1.82
CA GLU A 127 9.96 18.34 -2.55
C GLU A 127 11.00 18.08 -3.65
N GLU A 128 11.97 17.19 -3.45
CA GLU A 128 12.88 16.76 -4.52
C GLU A 128 12.13 16.06 -5.66
N MET A 129 11.20 15.15 -5.34
CA MET A 129 10.33 14.51 -6.34
C MET A 129 9.53 15.54 -7.15
N LYS A 130 9.02 16.59 -6.50
CA LYS A 130 8.31 17.69 -7.17
C LYS A 130 9.17 18.45 -8.18
N LYS A 131 10.49 18.55 -7.99
CA LYS A 131 11.38 19.20 -8.97
C LYS A 131 11.41 18.45 -10.30
N HIS A 132 11.26 17.12 -10.27
CA HIS A 132 11.21 16.29 -11.47
C HIS A 132 9.78 16.13 -12.04
N HIS A 133 8.78 16.00 -11.17
CA HIS A 133 7.41 15.67 -11.54
C HIS A 133 6.37 16.59 -10.91
N LYS A 134 6.48 17.91 -11.16
CA LYS A 134 5.65 18.93 -10.51
C LYS A 134 4.14 18.68 -10.49
N PHE A 135 3.60 18.09 -11.56
CA PHE A 135 2.15 17.83 -11.70
C PHE A 135 1.72 16.44 -11.26
N LEU A 136 2.64 15.47 -11.21
CA LEU A 136 2.31 14.10 -10.82
C LEU A 136 2.51 13.91 -9.31
N THR A 137 3.54 14.54 -8.73
CA THR A 137 3.81 14.45 -7.29
C THR A 137 2.69 15.14 -6.49
N SER A 138 1.92 14.35 -5.78
CA SER A 138 0.67 14.73 -5.11
C SER A 138 0.58 14.12 -3.71
N ASN A 139 -0.52 14.40 -2.98
CA ASN A 139 -0.72 13.84 -1.64
C ASN A 139 -0.62 12.30 -1.62
N GLU A 140 -0.89 11.64 -2.75
CA GLU A 140 -0.82 10.18 -2.85
C GLU A 140 0.61 9.62 -2.71
N ASP A 141 1.62 10.44 -2.93
CA ASP A 141 3.04 10.07 -2.80
C ASP A 141 3.58 10.25 -1.37
N ILE A 142 2.82 10.85 -0.45
CA ILE A 142 3.28 11.10 0.93
C ILE A 142 3.66 9.81 1.68
N PRO A 143 2.89 8.70 1.62
CA PRO A 143 3.29 7.44 2.26
C PRO A 143 4.60 6.87 1.70
N TYR A 144 4.82 7.00 0.39
CA TYR A 144 6.07 6.61 -0.25
C TYR A 144 7.22 7.49 0.20
N ALA A 145 7.03 8.82 0.22
CA ALA A 145 8.03 9.76 0.66
C ALA A 145 8.44 9.51 2.13
N ALA A 146 7.48 9.20 3.00
CA ALA A 146 7.76 8.83 4.38
C ALA A 146 8.59 7.56 4.51
N LEU A 147 8.21 6.51 3.79
CA LEU A 147 8.90 5.23 3.87
C LEU A 147 10.27 5.22 3.18
N LEU A 148 10.38 5.87 2.02
CA LEU A 148 11.61 5.91 1.22
C LEU A 148 12.58 6.99 1.72
N GLY A 149 12.05 8.05 2.31
CA GLY A 149 12.84 9.13 2.91
C GLY A 149 13.66 8.63 4.09
N SER A 150 13.19 7.66 4.87
CA SER A 150 13.93 7.11 6.01
C SER A 150 15.03 6.11 5.63
N ARG A 151 15.15 5.72 4.35
CA ARG A 151 16.13 4.73 3.88
C ARG A 151 17.53 5.33 3.68
N GLU A 152 18.52 4.48 3.45
CA GLU A 152 19.89 4.92 3.13
C GLU A 152 19.96 5.69 1.80
N GLY A 153 20.98 6.54 1.63
CA GLY A 153 21.17 7.39 0.45
C GLY A 153 20.61 8.80 0.58
N THR A 154 20.97 9.71 -0.32
CA THR A 154 20.45 11.08 -0.29
C THR A 154 19.05 11.15 -0.91
N VAL A 155 18.26 12.15 -0.51
CA VAL A 155 16.90 12.32 -1.07
C VAL A 155 16.97 12.80 -2.52
N GLU A 156 18.01 13.54 -2.88
CA GLU A 156 18.29 14.06 -4.21
C GLU A 156 18.63 12.93 -5.19
N GLU A 157 19.56 12.03 -4.80
CA GLU A 157 19.93 10.87 -5.61
C GLU A 157 18.71 9.98 -5.85
N ARG A 158 17.96 9.68 -4.78
CA ARG A 158 16.76 8.86 -4.85
C ARG A 158 15.70 9.46 -5.76
N ALA A 159 15.40 10.75 -5.63
CA ALA A 159 14.41 11.43 -6.48
C ALA A 159 14.86 11.47 -7.96
N ALA A 160 16.15 11.68 -8.21
CA ALA A 160 16.70 11.61 -9.55
C ALA A 160 16.56 10.21 -10.15
N THR A 161 16.88 9.17 -9.38
CA THR A 161 16.73 7.76 -9.78
C THR A 161 15.27 7.38 -10.05
N MET A 162 14.32 7.83 -9.24
CA MET A 162 12.88 7.65 -9.51
C MET A 162 12.52 8.21 -10.89
N ASN A 163 12.98 9.42 -11.20
CA ASN A 163 12.72 10.04 -12.50
C ASN A 163 13.45 9.33 -13.66
N MET A 164 14.62 8.73 -13.44
CA MET A 164 15.27 7.86 -14.43
C MET A 164 14.42 6.63 -14.74
N TYR A 165 14.00 5.88 -13.71
CA TYR A 165 13.10 4.73 -13.90
C TYR A 165 11.79 5.12 -14.58
N TYR A 166 11.18 6.24 -14.20
CA TYR A 166 9.97 6.75 -14.83
C TYR A 166 10.16 6.97 -16.33
N LYS A 167 11.27 7.62 -16.73
CA LYS A 167 11.57 7.90 -18.14
C LYS A 167 11.79 6.62 -18.92
N ASP A 168 12.63 5.73 -18.42
CA ASP A 168 12.98 4.49 -19.12
C ASP A 168 11.76 3.60 -19.32
N LEU A 169 10.94 3.40 -18.28
CA LEU A 169 9.70 2.63 -18.41
C LEU A 169 8.74 3.28 -19.43
N ARG A 170 8.70 4.61 -19.48
CA ARG A 170 7.87 5.31 -20.47
C ARG A 170 8.36 5.06 -21.90
N GLU A 171 9.67 5.05 -22.12
CA GLU A 171 10.28 4.70 -23.41
C GLU A 171 9.98 3.24 -23.80
N GLN A 172 9.79 2.37 -22.80
CA GLN A 172 9.39 0.97 -22.98
C GLN A 172 7.87 0.77 -23.09
N GLY A 173 7.10 1.86 -23.22
CA GLY A 173 5.66 1.81 -23.53
C GLY A 173 4.72 1.87 -22.32
N PHE A 174 5.22 2.14 -21.10
CA PHE A 174 4.35 2.41 -19.96
C PHE A 174 3.69 3.78 -20.09
N SER A 175 2.36 3.80 -19.98
CA SER A 175 1.58 5.04 -19.95
C SER A 175 1.96 5.94 -18.78
N MET A 176 2.02 7.25 -19.05
CA MET A 176 2.26 8.28 -18.04
C MET A 176 1.12 8.36 -17.01
N GLY A 177 1.46 8.59 -15.74
CA GLY A 177 0.49 8.85 -14.68
C GLY A 177 1.06 8.54 -13.29
N ASN A 178 0.22 8.67 -12.27
CA ASN A 178 0.59 8.40 -10.87
C ASN A 178 1.04 6.95 -10.68
N ASP A 179 0.39 5.99 -11.34
CA ASP A 179 0.76 4.57 -11.22
C ASP A 179 2.18 4.26 -11.71
N LEU A 180 2.61 4.93 -12.79
CA LEU A 180 3.99 4.82 -13.27
C LEU A 180 4.97 5.51 -12.31
N GLN A 181 4.57 6.62 -11.71
CA GLN A 181 5.38 7.27 -10.68
C GLN A 181 5.54 6.36 -9.45
N TRP A 182 4.48 5.74 -8.96
CA TRP A 182 4.56 4.79 -7.85
C TRP A 182 5.42 3.58 -8.16
N LEU A 183 5.30 3.02 -9.38
CA LEU A 183 6.21 1.97 -9.86
C LEU A 183 7.68 2.43 -9.77
N SER A 184 8.00 3.62 -10.28
CA SER A 184 9.36 4.16 -10.23
C SER A 184 9.86 4.38 -8.79
N GLN A 185 8.98 4.76 -7.86
CA GLN A 185 9.29 4.92 -6.43
C GLN A 185 9.63 3.58 -5.78
N ILE A 186 8.82 2.55 -6.05
CA ILE A 186 9.04 1.18 -5.54
C ILE A 186 10.37 0.62 -6.05
N MET A 187 10.74 0.87 -7.30
CA MET A 187 12.01 0.40 -7.86
C MET A 187 13.25 1.00 -7.19
N THR A 188 13.11 2.11 -6.45
CA THR A 188 14.19 2.65 -5.60
C THR A 188 14.21 2.07 -4.19
N PHE A 189 13.24 1.23 -3.83
CA PHE A 189 13.07 0.81 -2.44
C PHE A 189 14.33 0.15 -1.89
N GLU A 190 14.95 -0.79 -2.60
CA GLU A 190 16.20 -1.41 -2.17
C GLU A 190 17.39 -0.44 -2.16
N SER A 191 17.58 0.30 -3.25
CA SER A 191 18.75 1.17 -3.46
C SER A 191 18.36 2.54 -4.00
N PRO A 192 18.99 3.63 -3.52
CA PRO A 192 18.85 4.97 -4.12
C PRO A 192 19.46 5.05 -5.52
N ALA A 193 20.38 4.14 -5.87
CA ALA A 193 21.09 4.15 -7.14
C ALA A 193 20.27 3.48 -8.25
N TYR A 194 20.39 4.03 -9.46
CA TYR A 194 19.75 3.48 -10.65
C TYR A 194 20.37 2.13 -11.05
N ASN A 195 19.53 1.15 -11.36
CA ASN A 195 19.91 -0.16 -11.87
C ASN A 195 19.05 -0.51 -13.11
N PRO A 196 19.64 -0.54 -14.33
CA PRO A 196 18.89 -0.86 -15.54
C PRO A 196 18.31 -2.28 -15.54
N GLU A 197 18.90 -3.22 -14.80
CA GLU A 197 18.35 -4.58 -14.68
C GLU A 197 16.97 -4.59 -14.02
N MET A 198 16.68 -3.62 -13.14
CA MET A 198 15.37 -3.49 -12.51
C MET A 198 14.27 -3.17 -13.54
N VAL A 199 14.58 -2.36 -14.56
CA VAL A 199 13.67 -2.11 -15.69
C VAL A 199 13.43 -3.40 -16.47
N GLY A 200 14.49 -4.15 -16.76
CA GLY A 200 14.40 -5.46 -17.41
C GLY A 200 13.52 -6.46 -16.65
N LYS A 201 13.66 -6.53 -15.32
CA LYS A 201 12.82 -7.38 -14.45
C LYS A 201 11.34 -7.00 -14.56
N VAL A 202 11.01 -5.70 -14.45
CA VAL A 202 9.63 -5.22 -14.56
C VAL A 202 9.02 -5.57 -15.92
N LEU A 203 9.77 -5.40 -17.02
CA LEU A 203 9.32 -5.75 -18.36
C LEU A 203 9.08 -7.25 -18.51
N ALA A 204 9.99 -8.09 -18.00
CA ALA A 204 9.85 -9.54 -18.05
C ALA A 204 8.61 -10.01 -17.27
N ILE A 205 8.35 -9.44 -16.08
CA ILE A 205 7.17 -9.76 -15.27
C ILE A 205 5.89 -9.31 -16.00
N GLN A 206 5.86 -8.11 -16.58
CA GLN A 206 4.72 -7.62 -17.35
C GLN A 206 4.42 -8.53 -18.54
N GLN A 207 5.47 -8.91 -19.29
CA GLN A 207 5.35 -9.76 -20.47
C GLN A 207 4.85 -11.15 -20.09
N PHE A 208 5.36 -11.74 -19.01
CA PHE A 208 4.88 -13.02 -18.48
C PHE A 208 3.36 -13.01 -18.23
N PHE A 209 2.84 -12.02 -17.50
CA PHE A 209 1.40 -11.97 -17.23
C PHE A 209 0.57 -11.71 -18.48
N LYS A 210 1.09 -10.94 -19.43
CA LYS A 210 0.46 -10.73 -20.74
C LYS A 210 0.35 -12.04 -21.52
N ASP A 211 1.38 -12.87 -21.53
CA ASP A 211 1.39 -14.18 -22.20
C ASP A 211 0.41 -15.16 -21.52
N GLU A 212 0.28 -15.08 -20.20
CA GLU A 212 -0.73 -15.80 -19.40
C GLU A 212 -2.15 -15.20 -19.49
N LYS A 213 -2.35 -14.22 -20.37
CA LYS A 213 -3.62 -13.52 -20.63
C LYS A 213 -4.19 -12.80 -19.40
N ILE A 214 -3.36 -12.46 -18.43
CA ILE A 214 -3.70 -11.59 -17.31
C ILE A 214 -3.40 -10.15 -17.70
N LYS A 215 -4.45 -9.35 -17.86
CA LYS A 215 -4.32 -7.95 -18.28
C LYS A 215 -3.84 -7.08 -17.12
N ILE A 216 -2.61 -6.56 -17.23
CA ILE A 216 -2.09 -5.53 -16.33
C ILE A 216 -2.66 -4.16 -16.73
N LYS A 217 -3.42 -3.51 -15.85
CA LYS A 217 -3.86 -2.11 -16.03
C LYS A 217 -2.91 -1.18 -15.27
N TYR A 218 -3.12 0.13 -15.44
CA TYR A 218 -2.29 1.16 -14.80
C TYR A 218 -2.24 0.98 -13.29
N ALA A 219 -3.38 0.74 -12.62
CA ALA A 219 -3.46 0.47 -11.19
C ALA A 219 -2.59 -0.70 -10.69
N GLN A 220 -2.18 -1.62 -11.57
CA GLN A 220 -1.29 -2.74 -11.24
C GLN A 220 0.19 -2.48 -11.56
N TYR A 221 0.56 -1.35 -12.16
CA TYR A 221 1.97 -1.02 -12.39
C TYR A 221 2.81 -1.11 -11.11
N PRO A 222 2.37 -0.56 -9.96
CA PRO A 222 3.13 -0.68 -8.71
C PRO A 222 3.33 -2.13 -8.27
N THR A 223 2.34 -3.00 -8.55
CA THR A 223 2.42 -4.44 -8.28
C THR A 223 3.58 -5.12 -9.01
N LEU A 224 3.89 -4.69 -10.24
CA LEU A 224 5.07 -5.17 -10.97
C LEU A 224 6.38 -4.79 -10.26
N GLY A 225 6.43 -3.57 -9.70
CA GLY A 225 7.57 -3.09 -8.93
C GLY A 225 7.79 -3.91 -7.67
N PHE A 226 6.71 -4.22 -6.93
CA PHE A 226 6.80 -5.07 -5.74
C PHE A 226 7.37 -6.46 -6.05
N LEU A 227 6.93 -7.09 -7.14
CA LEU A 227 7.45 -8.38 -7.58
C LEU A 227 8.93 -8.29 -8.01
N ALA A 228 9.31 -7.24 -8.73
CA ALA A 228 10.69 -7.04 -9.18
C ALA A 228 11.66 -6.83 -8.01
N VAL A 229 11.27 -6.04 -7.02
CA VAL A 229 12.06 -5.73 -5.82
C VAL A 229 12.18 -6.93 -4.88
N THR A 230 11.13 -7.75 -4.75
CA THR A 230 11.18 -8.96 -3.92
C THR A 230 11.87 -10.14 -4.60
N GLY A 231 12.25 -10.01 -5.87
CA GLY A 231 12.85 -11.10 -6.64
C GLY A 231 11.88 -12.27 -6.89
N VAL A 232 10.57 -12.06 -6.75
CA VAL A 232 9.56 -13.10 -7.00
C VAL A 232 9.57 -13.46 -8.49
N GLY A 233 9.99 -14.69 -8.79
CA GLY A 233 10.17 -15.19 -10.16
C GLY A 233 9.86 -16.68 -10.30
N GLY A 234 9.89 -17.18 -11.54
CA GLY A 234 9.73 -18.61 -11.83
C GLY A 234 8.40 -19.17 -11.33
N ASN A 235 8.47 -20.22 -10.50
CA ASN A 235 7.29 -20.93 -9.98
C ASN A 235 6.31 -20.01 -9.23
N ALA A 236 6.80 -18.98 -8.55
CA ALA A 236 5.95 -18.05 -7.82
C ALA A 236 5.06 -17.21 -8.76
N LEU A 237 5.53 -16.87 -9.97
CA LEU A 237 4.69 -16.18 -10.96
C LEU A 237 3.57 -17.10 -11.48
N ASN A 238 3.86 -18.39 -11.68
CA ASN A 238 2.83 -19.38 -12.02
C ASN A 238 1.79 -19.56 -10.89
N GLU A 239 2.24 -19.53 -9.64
CA GLU A 239 1.33 -19.55 -8.48
C GLU A 239 0.42 -18.32 -8.47
N ILE A 240 0.96 -17.12 -8.72
CA ILE A 240 0.15 -15.89 -8.85
C ILE A 240 -0.90 -16.04 -9.94
N VAL A 241 -0.57 -16.62 -11.09
CA VAL A 241 -1.52 -16.86 -12.19
C VAL A 241 -2.64 -17.79 -11.74
N SER A 242 -2.29 -18.93 -11.14
CA SER A 242 -3.26 -19.90 -10.64
C SER A 242 -4.20 -19.27 -9.61
N ASN A 243 -3.62 -18.60 -8.60
CA ASN A 243 -4.37 -17.97 -7.52
C ASN A 243 -5.24 -16.83 -8.05
N THR A 244 -4.75 -16.04 -9.01
CA THR A 244 -5.56 -14.97 -9.63
C THR A 244 -6.82 -15.55 -10.28
N ARG A 245 -6.67 -16.61 -11.09
CA ARG A 245 -7.80 -17.26 -11.78
C ARG A 245 -8.80 -17.87 -10.79
N GLU A 246 -8.31 -18.51 -9.73
CA GLU A 246 -9.14 -19.04 -8.66
C GLU A 246 -9.93 -17.93 -7.97
N LEU A 247 -9.25 -16.83 -7.60
CA LEU A 247 -9.89 -15.69 -6.94
C LEU A 247 -10.90 -14.98 -7.84
N GLU A 248 -10.64 -14.84 -9.14
CA GLU A 248 -11.63 -14.27 -10.08
C GLU A 248 -12.92 -15.08 -10.19
N SER A 249 -12.86 -16.39 -9.93
CA SER A 249 -14.04 -17.27 -9.88
C SER A 249 -14.84 -17.14 -8.57
N ASN A 250 -14.25 -16.52 -7.56
CA ASN A 250 -14.82 -16.32 -6.24
C ASN A 250 -15.88 -15.20 -6.23
N LYS A 251 -16.94 -15.39 -5.44
CA LYS A 251 -18.01 -14.39 -5.27
C LYS A 251 -17.52 -13.06 -4.71
N ILE A 252 -16.46 -13.05 -3.89
CA ILE A 252 -15.88 -11.83 -3.29
C ILE A 252 -15.33 -10.92 -4.40
N PHE A 253 -14.61 -11.48 -5.36
CA PHE A 253 -13.90 -10.73 -6.40
C PHE A 253 -14.72 -10.53 -7.68
N ARG A 254 -15.95 -11.05 -7.75
CA ARG A 254 -16.84 -10.91 -8.92
C ARG A 254 -16.97 -9.46 -9.41
N TRP A 255 -16.92 -8.50 -8.49
CA TRP A 255 -17.03 -7.06 -8.76
C TRP A 255 -15.69 -6.30 -8.66
N TYR A 256 -14.61 -6.97 -8.24
CA TYR A 256 -13.30 -6.38 -7.96
C TYR A 256 -12.18 -7.24 -8.52
N LYS A 257 -12.30 -7.69 -9.77
CA LYS A 257 -11.32 -8.60 -10.42
C LYS A 257 -9.88 -8.04 -10.39
N ASP A 258 -9.75 -6.72 -10.49
CA ASP A 258 -8.47 -6.02 -10.39
C ASP A 258 -7.79 -6.22 -9.02
N MET A 259 -8.55 -6.53 -7.98
CA MET A 259 -8.03 -6.87 -6.64
C MET A 259 -7.66 -8.35 -6.51
N ALA A 260 -8.18 -9.24 -7.36
CA ALA A 260 -7.83 -10.66 -7.33
C ALA A 260 -6.34 -10.85 -7.64
N PHE A 261 -5.84 -10.16 -8.67
CA PHE A 261 -4.41 -10.15 -9.00
C PHE A 261 -3.56 -9.58 -7.86
N SER A 262 -3.90 -8.40 -7.35
CA SER A 262 -3.13 -7.77 -6.25
C SER A 262 -3.17 -8.59 -4.96
N THR A 263 -4.30 -9.24 -4.65
CA THR A 263 -4.38 -10.19 -3.52
C THR A 263 -3.49 -11.40 -3.77
N ALA A 264 -3.55 -12.03 -4.95
CA ALA A 264 -2.70 -13.18 -5.27
C ALA A 264 -1.20 -12.86 -5.17
N VAL A 265 -0.79 -11.69 -5.66
CA VAL A 265 0.58 -11.19 -5.53
C VAL A 265 0.96 -11.04 -4.06
N GLN A 266 0.13 -10.38 -3.25
CA GLN A 266 0.42 -10.17 -1.84
C GLN A 266 0.56 -11.48 -1.06
N GLN A 267 -0.27 -12.48 -1.37
CA GLN A 267 -0.17 -13.79 -0.74
C GLN A 267 1.14 -14.48 -1.10
N THR A 268 1.48 -14.44 -2.38
CA THR A 268 2.71 -15.07 -2.88
C THR A 268 3.92 -14.39 -2.24
N MET A 269 3.93 -13.07 -2.14
CA MET A 269 4.97 -12.33 -1.41
C MET A 269 5.05 -12.77 0.05
N ALA A 270 3.92 -12.78 0.78
CA ALA A 270 3.87 -13.18 2.19
C ALA A 270 4.33 -14.63 2.44
N ASP A 271 4.10 -15.54 1.49
CA ASP A 271 4.56 -16.92 1.58
C ASP A 271 6.06 -17.08 1.24
N ASN A 272 6.62 -16.21 0.39
CA ASN A 272 8.05 -16.21 0.05
C ASN A 272 8.94 -15.49 1.09
N ILE A 273 8.37 -14.63 1.95
CA ILE A 273 9.10 -13.90 3.00
C ILE A 273 9.44 -14.79 4.21
N LYS A 274 8.69 -15.89 4.44
CA LYS A 274 8.81 -16.75 5.64
C LYS A 274 10.11 -17.57 5.74
N GLY A 275 11.05 -17.42 4.80
CA GLY A 275 12.29 -18.19 4.73
C GLY A 275 13.58 -17.36 4.72
N GLN A 276 13.54 -16.05 5.01
CA GLN A 276 14.67 -15.12 4.84
C GLN A 276 15.24 -14.59 6.17
N ASP A 277 16.45 -14.01 6.12
CA ASP A 277 17.17 -13.43 7.26
C ASP A 277 16.44 -12.20 7.87
N ILE A 278 16.84 -11.76 9.07
CA ILE A 278 16.17 -10.69 9.82
C ILE A 278 16.16 -9.34 9.06
N VAL A 279 17.23 -9.01 8.34
CA VAL A 279 17.33 -7.78 7.54
C VAL A 279 16.31 -7.82 6.39
N ASP A 280 16.21 -8.97 5.73
CA ASP A 280 15.25 -9.21 4.65
C ASP A 280 13.80 -9.19 5.18
N MET A 281 13.58 -9.60 6.42
CA MET A 281 12.27 -9.53 7.08
C MET A 281 11.81 -8.08 7.34
N ALA A 282 12.69 -7.22 7.85
CA ALA A 282 12.37 -5.80 8.06
C ALA A 282 12.10 -5.08 6.73
N PHE A 283 12.92 -5.39 5.72
CA PHE A 283 12.75 -4.91 4.36
C PHE A 283 11.37 -5.30 3.79
N SER A 284 11.05 -6.59 3.87
CA SER A 284 9.81 -7.16 3.36
C SER A 284 8.58 -6.63 4.09
N THR A 285 8.66 -6.48 5.42
CA THR A 285 7.58 -5.92 6.24
C THR A 285 7.24 -4.48 5.85
N SER A 286 8.25 -3.66 5.57
CA SER A 286 8.06 -2.29 5.10
C SER A 286 7.46 -2.26 3.69
N LEU A 287 7.87 -3.17 2.81
CA LEU A 287 7.33 -3.27 1.45
C LEU A 287 5.86 -3.73 1.44
N GLU A 288 5.52 -4.72 2.27
CA GLU A 288 4.14 -5.15 2.48
C GLU A 288 3.26 -4.03 3.03
N ALA A 289 3.75 -3.28 4.03
CA ALA A 289 3.03 -2.14 4.58
C ALA A 289 2.76 -1.07 3.51
N LEU A 290 3.72 -0.82 2.62
CA LEU A 290 3.56 0.11 1.50
C LEU A 290 2.49 -0.36 0.51
N MET A 291 2.52 -1.63 0.12
CA MET A 291 1.51 -2.22 -0.76
C MET A 291 0.11 -2.16 -0.13
N GLN A 292 -0.01 -2.45 1.17
CA GLN A 292 -1.26 -2.36 1.92
C GLN A 292 -1.78 -0.92 2.00
N ALA A 293 -0.90 0.04 2.29
CA ALA A 293 -1.24 1.45 2.35
C ALA A 293 -1.71 1.99 0.99
N GLN A 294 -1.05 1.59 -0.10
CA GLN A 294 -1.48 1.94 -1.46
C GLN A 294 -2.87 1.38 -1.79
N GLN A 295 -3.13 0.10 -1.46
CA GLN A 295 -4.46 -0.50 -1.66
C GLN A 295 -5.53 0.23 -0.84
N ALA A 296 -5.25 0.53 0.44
CA ALA A 296 -6.16 1.30 1.29
C ALA A 296 -6.43 2.69 0.71
N ALA A 297 -5.40 3.39 0.22
CA ALA A 297 -5.53 4.69 -0.40
C ALA A 297 -6.42 4.68 -1.66
N MET A 298 -6.21 3.70 -2.56
CA MET A 298 -7.03 3.53 -3.77
C MET A 298 -8.52 3.28 -3.46
N MET A 299 -8.82 2.67 -2.32
CA MET A 299 -10.21 2.40 -1.91
C MET A 299 -10.88 3.63 -1.30
N VAL A 300 -10.10 4.49 -0.65
CA VAL A 300 -10.57 5.72 0.00
C VAL A 300 -10.85 6.84 -0.99
N SER A 301 -10.02 6.99 -2.02
CA SER A 301 -10.19 8.04 -3.06
C SER A 301 -11.51 7.89 -3.82
N ILE A 302 -12.02 6.67 -3.98
CA ILE A 302 -13.30 6.41 -4.65
C ILE A 302 -14.50 6.90 -3.81
N ASN A 303 -14.43 6.84 -2.47
CA ASN A 303 -15.50 7.34 -1.60
C ASN A 303 -15.59 8.88 -1.62
N ALA A 304 -14.46 9.58 -1.75
CA ALA A 304 -14.44 11.04 -1.88
C ALA A 304 -15.10 11.53 -3.18
N ALA A 305 -14.86 10.82 -4.29
CA ALA A 305 -15.50 11.11 -5.58
C ALA A 305 -17.03 10.94 -5.50
N ILE A 306 -17.50 9.87 -4.87
CA ILE A 306 -18.94 9.59 -4.71
C ILE A 306 -19.61 10.67 -3.83
N ILE A 307 -18.99 11.08 -2.72
CA ILE A 307 -19.50 12.15 -1.85
C ILE A 307 -19.53 13.51 -2.56
N SER A 308 -18.52 13.80 -3.41
CA SER A 308 -18.51 15.03 -4.22
C SER A 308 -19.61 15.03 -5.29
N THR A 309 -19.97 13.87 -5.85
CA THR A 309 -21.07 13.75 -6.81
C THR A 309 -22.45 13.83 -6.16
N THR A 310 -22.65 13.34 -4.93
CA THR A 310 -23.93 13.47 -4.21
C THR A 310 -24.20 14.91 -3.73
N ASN A 311 -23.17 15.69 -3.45
CA ASN A 311 -23.32 17.11 -3.11
C ASN A 311 -23.67 17.98 -4.33
N ASN A 312 -23.28 17.57 -5.54
CA ASN A 312 -23.63 18.28 -6.78
C ASN A 312 -25.00 17.89 -7.36
N SER A 313 -25.63 16.82 -6.87
CA SER A 313 -27.00 16.42 -7.26
C SER A 313 -28.11 17.05 -6.39
N SER A 314 -27.75 18.02 -5.53
CA SER A 314 -28.67 18.67 -4.58
C SER A 314 -28.75 20.19 -4.73
N THR A 315 -28.47 20.72 -5.91
CA THR A 315 -28.69 22.14 -6.26
C THR A 315 -29.55 22.26 -7.51
#